data_AF-A0A936SW58-F1
#
_entry.id   AF-A0A936SW58-F1
#
_cell.length_a   1.000
_cell.length_b   1.000
_cell.length_c   1.000
_cell.angle_alpha   90.00
_cell.angle_beta   90.00
_cell.angle_gamma   90.00
#
_symmetry.space_group_name_H-M   'P 1'
#
loop_
_entity.id
_entity.type
_entity.pdbx_description
1 polymer ?
#
loop_
_entity_poly.entity_id
_entity_poly.type
_entity_poly.pdbx_seq_one_letter_code
_entity_poly.pdbx_strand_id
1 'polypeptide(L)'
;MLASIKLAGLIIGLTLLSGYADAQGFLHASSIWAERRVIWPEVLKSALWFASGIVLYWIALRFLREAQIVAPEIQTAIWFSVTIVGVALVSGQFAQWRGTEQLVAVAVILGIGWLMLRTAS
;
A
#
# COMPACT_ATOMS: atom_id res chain seq x y z
N MET A 1 -6.80 -16.98 21.44
CA MET A 1 -5.39 -16.85 20.98
C MET A 1 -5.23 -17.31 19.53
N LEU A 2 -5.49 -18.58 19.19
CA LEU A 2 -5.29 -19.09 17.81
C LEU A 2 -6.16 -18.36 16.76
N ALA A 3 -7.42 -18.03 17.09
CA ALA A 3 -8.32 -17.27 16.23
C ALA A 3 -7.82 -15.84 15.97
N SER A 4 -7.30 -15.17 17.01
CA SER A 4 -6.72 -13.83 16.91
C SER A 4 -5.46 -13.80 16.03
N ILE A 5 -4.61 -14.83 16.13
CA ILE A 5 -3.42 -14.98 15.27
C ILE A 5 -3.83 -15.17 13.81
N LYS A 6 -4.84 -16.01 13.55
CA LYS A 6 -5.38 -16.22 12.19
C LYS A 6 -5.97 -14.93 11.60
N LEU A 7 -6.73 -14.17 12.40
CA LEU A 7 -7.29 -12.89 11.99
C LEU A 7 -6.18 -11.87 11.66
N ALA A 8 -5.17 -11.73 12.52
CA ALA A 8 -4.05 -10.84 12.29
C ALA A 8 -3.27 -11.22 11.01
N GLY A 9 -2.99 -12.52 10.84
CA GLY A 9 -2.35 -13.03 9.62
C GLY A 9 -3.16 -12.75 8.36
N LEU A 10 -4.48 -12.88 8.42
CA LEU A 10 -5.37 -12.56 7.30
C LEU A 10 -5.37 -11.07 6.96
N ILE A 11 -5.46 -10.19 7.98
CA ILE A 11 -5.39 -8.73 7.79
C ILE A 11 -4.06 -8.35 7.13
N ILE A 12 -2.95 -8.86 7.66
CA ILE A 12 -1.61 -8.59 7.12
C ILE A 12 -1.53 -9.10 5.68
N GLY A 13 -1.92 -10.35 5.42
CA GLY A 13 -1.87 -10.93 4.08
C GLY A 13 -2.70 -10.16 3.06
N LEU A 14 -3.96 -9.82 3.38
CA LEU A 14 -4.82 -9.05 2.49
C LEU A 14 -4.29 -7.64 2.24
N THR A 15 -3.77 -6.98 3.27
CA THR A 15 -3.20 -5.63 3.15
C THR A 15 -1.94 -5.65 2.28
N LEU A 16 -1.05 -6.62 2.48
CA LEU A 16 0.14 -6.82 1.65
C LEU A 16 -0.22 -7.09 0.19
N LEU A 17 -1.19 -7.97 -0.08
CA LEU A 17 -1.64 -8.26 -1.43
C LEU A 17 -2.31 -7.05 -2.08
N SER A 18 -3.14 -6.31 -1.33
CA SER A 18 -3.79 -5.08 -1.79
C SER A 18 -2.75 -4.02 -2.16
N GLY A 19 -1.84 -3.68 -1.25
CA GLY A 19 -0.82 -2.67 -1.52
C GLY A 19 0.19 -3.08 -2.60
N TYR A 20 0.48 -4.39 -2.74
CA TYR A 20 1.25 -4.89 -3.89
C TYR A 20 0.51 -4.68 -5.21
N ALA A 21 -0.79 -4.98 -5.26
CA ALA A 21 -1.60 -4.75 -6.46
C ALA A 21 -1.64 -3.26 -6.82
N ASP A 22 -1.84 -2.37 -5.85
CA ASP A 22 -1.82 -0.93 -6.09
C ASP A 22 -0.43 -0.44 -6.52
N ALA A 23 0.65 -1.01 -5.97
CA ALA A 23 2.00 -0.71 -6.41
C ALA A 23 2.24 -1.04 -7.90
N GLN A 24 1.74 -2.19 -8.37
CA GLN A 24 1.74 -2.52 -9.80
C GLN A 24 0.91 -1.51 -10.61
N GLY A 25 -0.25 -1.12 -10.08
CA GLY A 25 -1.11 -0.08 -10.65
C GLY A 25 -0.35 1.23 -10.89
N PHE A 26 0.43 1.67 -9.89
CA PHE A 26 1.26 2.87 -9.98
C PHE A 26 2.41 2.76 -10.97
N LEU A 27 3.07 1.60 -11.06
CA LEU A 27 4.15 1.39 -12.02
C LEU A 27 3.64 1.48 -13.46
N HIS A 28 2.53 0.81 -13.77
CA HIS A 28 1.89 0.92 -15.08
C HIS A 28 1.35 2.34 -15.34
N ALA A 29 0.79 2.99 -14.31
CA ALA A 29 0.31 4.37 -14.42
C ALA A 29 1.41 5.35 -14.86
N SER A 30 2.63 5.17 -14.34
CA SER A 30 3.79 6.01 -14.69
C SER A 30 4.19 5.93 -16.17
N SER A 31 3.76 4.87 -16.88
CA SER A 31 4.07 4.60 -18.28
C SER A 31 2.89 4.85 -19.23
N ILE A 32 1.74 5.34 -18.73
CA ILE A 32 0.55 5.61 -19.57
C ILE A 32 0.84 6.64 -20.66
N TRP A 33 1.64 7.66 -20.35
CA TRP A 33 1.98 8.74 -21.27
C TRP A 33 3.42 8.57 -21.74
N ALA A 34 3.62 8.25 -23.01
CA ALA A 34 4.94 8.22 -23.63
C ALA A 34 4.89 8.86 -25.01
N GLU A 35 5.93 9.59 -25.40
CA GLU A 35 6.04 10.20 -26.74
C GLU A 35 4.80 11.02 -27.17
N ARG A 36 4.18 11.74 -26.21
CA ARG A 36 2.94 12.54 -26.41
C ARG A 36 1.69 11.73 -26.81
N ARG A 37 1.71 10.41 -26.63
CA ARG A 37 0.55 9.53 -26.86
C ARG A 37 0.19 8.74 -25.59
N VAL A 38 -1.06 8.30 -25.54
CA VAL A 38 -1.57 7.38 -24.51
C VAL A 38 -1.23 5.95 -24.92
N ILE A 39 -0.56 5.21 -24.05
CA ILE A 39 -0.34 3.77 -24.17
C ILE A 39 -1.51 3.05 -23.49
N TRP A 40 -2.56 2.78 -24.26
CA TRP A 40 -3.78 2.11 -23.77
C TRP A 40 -3.56 0.77 -23.06
N PRO A 41 -2.61 -0.10 -23.48
CA PRO A 41 -2.29 -1.29 -22.71
C PRO A 41 -1.87 -1.01 -21.26
N GLU A 42 -1.11 0.06 -21.02
CA GLU A 42 -0.69 0.47 -19.68
C GLU A 42 -1.85 1.06 -18.87
N VAL A 43 -2.78 1.76 -19.53
CA VAL A 43 -4.03 2.21 -18.91
C VAL A 43 -4.82 1.01 -18.38
N LEU A 44 -5.03 -0.01 -19.23
CA LEU A 44 -5.81 -1.18 -18.85
C LEU A 44 -5.14 -1.98 -17.73
N LYS A 45 -3.83 -2.22 -17.82
CA LYS A 45 -3.08 -2.90 -16.75
C LYS A 45 -3.18 -2.13 -15.44
N SER A 46 -2.93 -0.82 -15.48
CA SER A 46 -3.02 0.05 -14.31
C SER A 46 -4.40 -0.03 -13.67
N ALA A 47 -5.47 0.11 -14.47
CA ALA A 47 -6.84 0.03 -13.99
C ALA A 47 -7.18 -1.33 -13.36
N LEU A 48 -6.77 -2.45 -13.97
CA LEU A 48 -7.00 -3.79 -13.43
C LEU A 48 -6.27 -4.03 -12.11
N TRP A 49 -5.05 -3.54 -12.00
CA TRP A 49 -4.26 -3.63 -10.77
C TRP A 49 -4.88 -2.81 -9.64
N PHE A 50 -5.26 -1.55 -9.88
CA PHE A 50 -5.97 -0.74 -8.89
C PHE A 50 -7.34 -1.33 -8.51
N ALA A 51 -8.12 -1.82 -9.48
CA ALA A 51 -9.39 -2.46 -9.18
C ALA A 51 -9.19 -3.67 -8.24
N SER A 52 -8.15 -4.47 -8.50
CA SER A 52 -7.80 -5.62 -7.66
C SER A 52 -7.35 -5.19 -6.26
N GLY A 53 -6.50 -4.15 -6.18
CA GLY A 53 -6.03 -3.57 -4.92
C GLY A 53 -7.17 -3.03 -4.05
N ILE A 54 -8.09 -2.27 -4.66
CA ILE A 54 -9.30 -1.74 -4.01
C ILE A 54 -10.19 -2.85 -3.48
N VAL A 55 -10.47 -3.90 -4.27
CA VAL A 55 -11.30 -5.03 -3.83
C VAL A 55 -10.68 -5.74 -2.65
N LEU A 56 -9.36 -6.01 -2.68
CA LEU A 56 -8.64 -6.62 -1.57
C LEU A 56 -8.65 -5.72 -0.32
N TYR A 57 -8.49 -4.41 -0.49
CA TYR A 57 -8.59 -3.44 0.61
C TYR A 57 -9.98 -3.45 1.24
N TRP A 58 -11.05 -3.46 0.46
CA TRP A 58 -12.42 -3.56 0.99
C TRP A 58 -12.66 -4.83 1.80
N ILE A 59 -12.08 -5.95 1.36
CA ILE A 59 -12.12 -7.20 2.13
C ILE A 59 -11.31 -7.04 3.43
N ALA A 60 -10.12 -6.41 3.38
CA ALA A 60 -9.31 -6.13 4.57
C ALA A 60 -10.03 -5.22 5.58
N LEU A 61 -10.78 -4.20 5.11
CA LEU A 61 -11.54 -3.29 5.95
C LEU A 61 -12.56 -4.00 6.84
N ARG A 62 -13.19 -5.06 6.32
CA ARG A 62 -14.09 -5.91 7.12
C ARG A 62 -13.38 -6.47 8.35
N PHE A 63 -12.18 -7.03 8.16
CA PHE A 63 -11.41 -7.67 9.23
C PHE A 63 -10.74 -6.66 10.16
N LEU A 64 -10.32 -5.49 9.64
CA LEU A 64 -9.84 -4.37 10.45
C LEU A 64 -10.94 -3.89 11.40
N ARG A 65 -12.19 -3.81 10.94
CA ARG A 65 -13.35 -3.48 11.80
C ARG A 65 -13.59 -4.53 12.87
N GLU A 66 -13.49 -5.82 12.54
CA GLU A 66 -13.56 -6.91 13.53
C GLU A 66 -12.46 -6.78 14.60
N ALA A 67 -11.29 -6.27 14.22
CA ALA A 67 -10.17 -5.94 15.12
C ALA A 67 -10.28 -4.57 15.81
N GLN A 68 -11.44 -3.90 15.75
CA GLN A 68 -11.70 -2.57 16.33
C GLN A 68 -10.89 -1.42 15.69
N ILE A 69 -10.24 -1.65 14.54
CA ILE A 69 -9.55 -0.61 13.77
C ILE A 69 -10.58 -0.01 12.80
N VAL A 70 -11.32 1.00 13.28
CA VAL A 70 -12.42 1.63 12.53
C VAL A 70 -12.11 3.03 12.01
N ALA A 71 -11.07 3.68 12.53
CA ALA A 71 -10.66 5.01 12.12
C ALA A 71 -10.14 4.97 10.68
N PRO A 72 -10.75 5.71 9.73
CA PRO A 72 -10.34 5.71 8.33
C PRO A 72 -8.89 6.18 8.16
N GLU A 73 -8.43 7.10 8.98
CA GLU A 73 -7.05 7.61 8.99
C GLU A 73 -6.06 6.47 9.20
N ILE A 74 -6.30 5.63 10.21
CA ILE A 74 -5.45 4.48 10.53
C ILE A 74 -5.49 3.45 9.40
N GLN A 75 -6.69 3.10 8.91
CA GLN A 75 -6.85 2.13 7.82
C GLN A 75 -6.11 2.57 6.55
N THR A 76 -6.26 3.84 6.19
CA THR A 76 -5.61 4.44 5.03
C THR A 76 -4.10 4.53 5.21
N ALA A 77 -3.59 4.88 6.39
CA ALA A 77 -2.15 4.93 6.63
C ALA A 77 -1.49 3.54 6.57
N ILE A 78 -2.15 2.51 7.12
CA ILE A 78 -1.68 1.13 7.01
C ILE A 78 -1.58 0.73 5.54
N TRP A 79 -2.65 0.95 4.77
CA TRP A 79 -2.68 0.62 3.34
C TRP A 79 -1.63 1.40 2.55
N PHE A 80 -1.56 2.73 2.68
CA PHE A 80 -0.57 3.54 1.96
C PHE A 80 0.87 3.17 2.29
N SER A 81 1.17 2.85 3.55
CA SER A 81 2.52 2.46 3.95
C SER A 81 2.96 1.21 3.19
N VAL A 82 2.08 0.21 3.11
CA VAL A 82 2.34 -1.03 2.36
C VAL A 82 2.47 -0.73 0.87
N THR A 83 1.60 0.10 0.30
CA THR A 83 1.63 0.46 -1.12
C THR A 83 2.91 1.20 -1.50
N ILE A 84 3.34 2.19 -0.73
CA ILE A 84 4.58 2.96 -0.99
C ILE A 84 5.80 2.05 -0.91
N VAL A 85 5.88 1.21 0.13
CA VAL A 85 6.95 0.21 0.26
C VAL A 85 6.91 -0.77 -0.91
N GLY A 86 5.72 -1.21 -1.31
CA GLY A 86 5.49 -2.03 -2.49
C GLY A 86 6.04 -1.40 -3.77
N VAL A 87 5.76 -0.11 -4.03
CA VAL A 87 6.28 0.62 -5.19
C VAL A 87 7.81 0.67 -5.15
N ALA A 88 8.40 0.99 -3.99
CA ALA A 88 9.84 1.07 -3.82
C ALA A 88 10.53 -0.29 -4.08
N LEU A 89 9.94 -1.39 -3.61
CA LEU A 89 10.46 -2.74 -3.80
C LEU A 89 10.31 -3.22 -5.25
N VAL A 90 9.12 -3.08 -5.84
CA VAL A 90 8.82 -3.59 -7.19
C VAL A 90 9.52 -2.77 -8.27
N SER A 91 9.69 -1.46 -8.07
CA SER A 91 10.51 -0.63 -8.98
C SER A 91 11.99 -1.05 -9.02
N GLY A 92 12.45 -1.87 -8.06
CA GLY A 92 13.85 -2.26 -7.91
C GLY A 92 14.77 -1.13 -7.48
N GLN A 93 14.28 0.11 -7.37
CA GLN A 93 15.08 1.27 -7.01
C GLN A 93 15.47 1.26 -5.54
N PHE A 94 14.66 0.67 -4.66
CA PHE A 94 14.97 0.63 -3.22
C PHE A 94 16.30 -0.09 -2.91
N ALA A 95 16.65 -1.13 -3.68
CA ALA A 95 17.92 -1.82 -3.55
C ALA A 95 19.11 -1.00 -4.07
N GLN A 96 18.86 0.02 -4.90
CA GLN A 96 19.85 0.95 -5.41
C GLN A 96 20.02 2.19 -4.53
N TRP A 97 19.11 2.42 -3.57
CA TRP A 97 19.16 3.56 -2.69
C TRP A 97 20.38 3.51 -1.77
N ARG A 98 20.99 4.67 -1.55
CA ARG A 98 22.06 4.85 -0.56
C ARG A 98 21.46 4.68 0.84
N GLY A 99 22.24 4.19 1.80
CA GLY A 99 21.77 3.99 3.18
C GLY A 99 21.14 5.23 3.83
N THR A 100 21.55 6.44 3.42
CA THR A 100 20.94 7.70 3.84
C THR A 100 19.51 7.87 3.34
N GLU A 101 19.19 7.45 2.12
CA GLU A 101 17.85 7.53 1.53
C GLU A 101 16.91 6.52 2.19
N GLN A 102 17.41 5.32 2.50
CA GLN A 102 16.68 4.33 3.28
C GLN A 102 16.37 4.84 4.70
N LEU A 103 17.33 5.50 5.35
CA LEU A 103 17.14 6.10 6.68
C LEU A 103 16.05 7.19 6.66
N VAL A 104 16.06 8.06 5.64
CA VAL A 104 15.02 9.09 5.44
C VAL A 104 13.65 8.43 5.24
N ALA A 105 13.55 7.38 4.43
CA ALA A 105 12.29 6.67 4.21
C ALA A 105 11.75 6.07 5.52
N VAL A 106 12.59 5.43 6.32
CA VAL A 106 12.21 4.91 7.65
C VAL A 106 11.76 6.04 8.57
N ALA A 107 12.49 7.17 8.61
CA ALA A 107 12.13 8.31 9.43
C ALA A 107 10.77 8.92 9.03
N VAL A 108 10.48 9.01 7.73
CA VAL A 108 9.19 9.50 7.22
C VAL A 108 8.05 8.56 7.62
N ILE A 109 8.23 7.24 7.43
CA ILE A 109 7.22 6.24 7.83
C ILE A 109 6.93 6.33 9.34
N LEU A 110 7.97 6.42 10.16
CA LEU A 110 7.83 6.58 11.61
C LEU A 110 7.17 7.91 11.99
N GLY A 111 7.53 9.01 11.30
CA GLY A 111 6.95 10.33 11.54
C GLY A 111 5.46 10.39 11.22
N ILE A 112 5.04 9.82 10.08
CA ILE A 112 3.63 9.71 9.70
C ILE A 112 2.88 8.80 10.69
N GLY A 113 3.47 7.65 11.03
CA GLY A 113 2.89 6.72 12.01
C GLY A 113 2.70 7.36 13.39
N TRP A 114 3.67 8.14 13.85
CA TRP A 114 3.56 8.92 15.08
C TRP A 114 2.40 9.93 15.00
N LEU A 115 2.34 10.74 13.94
CA LEU A 115 1.31 11.77 13.79
C LEU A 115 -0.08 11.15 13.83
N MET A 116 -0.27 10.05 13.09
CA MET A 116 -1.50 9.26 13.07
C MET A 116 -1.93 8.80 14.46
N LEU A 117 -1.02 8.21 15.23
CA LEU A 117 -1.31 7.77 16.60
C LEU A 117 -1.68 8.94 17.52
N ARG A 118 -1.06 10.11 17.30
CA ARG A 118 -1.32 11.30 18.10
C ARG A 118 -2.66 11.97 17.75
N THR A 119 -3.08 11.91 16.50
CA THR A 119 -4.30 12.58 16.02
C THR A 119 -5.54 11.67 15.99
N ALA A 120 -5.39 10.36 16.21
CA ALA A 120 -6.50 9.41 16.25
C ALA A 120 -7.39 9.52 17.52
N SER A 121 -7.32 10.63 18.24
CA SER A 121 -8.11 10.97 19.44
C SER A 121 -9.44 11.62 19.09
#